data_AF-A0A838WGJ3-F1
#
_entry.id   AF-A0A838WGJ3-F1
#
_cell.length_a   1.000
_cell.length_b   1.000
_cell.length_c   1.000
_cell.angle_alpha   90.00
_cell.angle_beta   90.00
_cell.angle_gamma   90.00
#
_symmetry.space_group_name_H-M   'P 1'
#
loop_
_entity.id
_entity.type
_entity.pdbx_description
1 polymer ?
#
loop_
_entity_poly.entity_id
_entity_poly.type
_entity_poly.pdbx_seq_one_letter_code
_entity_poly.pdbx_strand_id
1 'polypeptide(L)'
;VIGFIYEALPELGAIAAGFCLKTGNSLILKGSTEASHSNRAIAEILQTAILDAGLPSGCVELITAEHGTSIRDLVTQEDYLSLVIPYGRSSLIQQVVRQATCPVLKSAMGNCYLYWSLNGSLEMVRWMVLDSHESEPDPVNAIEKVLV
;
A
#
# COMPACT_ATOMS: atom_id res chain seq x y z
N VAL A 1 -10.59 0.24 -13.03
CA VAL A 1 -9.34 0.91 -12.58
C VAL A 1 -9.05 0.53 -11.13
N ILE A 2 -7.79 0.43 -10.71
CA ILE A 2 -7.41 0.22 -9.30
C ILE A 2 -7.09 1.58 -8.66
N GLY A 3 -7.65 1.86 -7.48
CA GLY A 3 -7.30 3.01 -6.66
C GLY A 3 -6.37 2.62 -5.52
N PHE A 4 -5.16 3.20 -5.46
CA PHE A 4 -4.22 2.99 -4.36
C PHE A 4 -4.08 4.25 -3.52
N ILE A 5 -4.50 4.16 -2.25
CA ILE A 5 -4.52 5.28 -1.31
C ILE A 5 -3.49 5.00 -0.23
N TYR A 6 -2.43 5.80 -0.14
CA TYR A 6 -1.28 5.47 0.70
C TYR A 6 -0.70 6.65 1.48
N GLU A 7 -0.10 6.34 2.63
CA GLU A 7 0.60 7.30 3.50
C GLU A 7 2.11 6.99 3.59
N ALA A 8 2.90 8.05 3.82
CA ALA A 8 4.30 8.07 4.25
C ALA A 8 5.39 7.50 3.31
N LEU A 9 5.08 6.52 2.46
CA LEU A 9 6.08 5.75 1.69
C LEU A 9 5.87 5.93 0.17
N PRO A 10 6.49 6.93 -0.48
CA PRO A 10 6.34 7.24 -1.90
C PRO A 10 6.68 6.08 -2.85
N GLU A 11 7.67 5.28 -2.48
CA GLU A 11 8.14 4.12 -3.23
C GLU A 11 7.04 3.07 -3.46
N LEU A 12 6.05 2.99 -2.56
CA LEU A 12 4.90 2.11 -2.75
C LEU A 12 4.09 2.47 -3.99
N GLY A 13 4.06 3.75 -4.38
CA GLY A 13 3.40 4.18 -5.63
C GLY A 13 4.05 3.55 -6.87
N ALA A 14 5.38 3.47 -6.90
CA ALA A 14 6.13 2.83 -7.98
C ALA A 14 5.93 1.31 -8.02
N ILE A 15 5.97 0.66 -6.84
CA ILE A 15 5.73 -0.78 -6.71
C ILE A 15 4.31 -1.14 -7.18
N ALA A 16 3.31 -0.38 -6.72
CA ALA A 16 1.92 -0.57 -7.11
C ALA A 16 1.73 -0.40 -8.62
N ALA A 17 2.39 0.60 -9.24
CA ALA A 17 2.36 0.80 -10.68
C ALA A 17 2.92 -0.42 -11.43
N GLY A 18 4.07 -0.95 -11.01
CA GLY A 18 4.65 -2.16 -11.59
C GLY A 18 3.70 -3.36 -11.57
N PHE A 19 3.07 -3.64 -10.43
CA PHE A 19 2.11 -4.74 -10.30
C PHE A 19 0.83 -4.52 -11.13
N CYS A 20 0.28 -3.31 -11.12
CA CYS A 20 -0.94 -2.99 -11.88
C CYS A 20 -0.70 -3.13 -13.37
N LEU A 21 0.37 -2.51 -13.89
CA LEU A 21 0.72 -2.60 -15.31
C LEU A 21 1.00 -4.05 -15.73
N LYS A 22 1.71 -4.82 -14.90
CA LYS A 22 2.01 -6.23 -15.19
C LYS A 22 0.75 -7.10 -15.30
N THR A 23 -0.31 -6.75 -14.57
CA THR A 23 -1.58 -7.47 -14.54
C THR A 23 -2.63 -6.86 -15.48
N GLY A 24 -2.27 -5.85 -16.28
CA GLY A 24 -3.18 -5.20 -17.23
C GLY A 24 -4.18 -4.23 -16.59
N ASN A 25 -3.90 -3.78 -15.37
CA ASN A 25 -4.74 -2.82 -14.64
C ASN A 25 -4.16 -1.40 -14.73
N SER A 26 -5.03 -0.41 -14.95
CA SER A 26 -4.68 0.99 -14.72
C SER A 26 -4.76 1.34 -13.24
N LEU A 27 -3.98 2.35 -12.84
CA LEU A 27 -3.78 2.73 -11.45
C LEU A 27 -4.03 4.22 -11.23
N ILE A 28 -4.84 4.54 -10.23
CA ILE A 28 -4.95 5.88 -9.66
C ILE A 28 -4.24 5.88 -8.32
N LEU A 29 -3.27 6.77 -8.17
CA LEU A 29 -2.49 6.98 -6.96
C LEU A 29 -3.07 8.17 -6.18
N LYS A 30 -3.29 7.98 -4.88
CA LYS A 30 -3.61 9.05 -3.94
C LYS A 30 -2.70 8.95 -2.72
N GLY A 31 -1.57 9.65 -2.78
CA GLY A 31 -0.61 9.74 -1.68
C GLY A 31 -0.98 10.78 -0.62
N SER A 32 -0.25 10.76 0.51
CA SER A 32 -0.32 11.80 1.54
C SER A 32 0.24 13.13 1.05
N THR A 33 -0.20 14.22 1.68
CA THR A 33 0.26 15.57 1.37
C THR A 33 1.71 15.81 1.80
N GLU A 34 2.12 15.19 2.90
CA GLU A 34 3.48 15.26 3.45
C GLU A 34 4.54 14.77 2.45
N ALA A 35 4.20 13.80 1.60
CA ALA A 35 5.10 13.25 0.58
C ALA A 35 4.74 13.70 -0.85
N SER A 36 4.00 14.80 -0.99
CA SER A 36 3.47 15.29 -2.28
C SER A 36 4.54 15.49 -3.35
N HIS A 37 5.68 16.11 -3.01
CA HIS A 37 6.77 16.33 -3.96
C HIS A 37 7.38 15.01 -4.47
N SER A 38 7.63 14.06 -3.56
CA SER A 38 8.16 12.74 -3.90
C SER A 38 7.17 11.95 -4.76
N ASN A 39 5.89 11.94 -4.38
CA ASN A 39 4.83 11.27 -5.14
C ASN A 39 4.73 11.82 -6.56
N ARG A 40 4.81 13.15 -6.72
CA ARG A 40 4.78 13.80 -8.05
C ARG A 40 5.98 13.42 -8.89
N ALA A 41 7.20 13.51 -8.33
CA ALA A 41 8.42 13.14 -9.05
C ALA A 41 8.38 11.67 -9.53
N ILE A 42 7.92 10.76 -8.66
CA ILE A 42 7.73 9.35 -9.02
C ILE A 42 6.69 9.19 -10.13
N ALA A 43 5.54 9.85 -10.02
CA ALA A 43 4.48 9.77 -11.02
C ALA A 43 4.95 10.28 -12.40
N GLU A 44 5.67 11.40 -12.46
CA GLU A 44 6.21 11.97 -13.70
C GLU A 44 7.19 11.00 -14.39
N ILE A 45 8.09 10.37 -13.61
CA ILE A 45 9.03 9.37 -14.13
C ILE A 45 8.27 8.15 -14.66
N LEU A 46 7.28 7.65 -13.91
CA LEU A 46 6.46 6.50 -14.33
C LEU A 46 5.69 6.81 -15.62
N GLN A 47 5.05 7.98 -15.71
CA GLN A 47 4.31 8.39 -16.90
C GLN A 47 5.22 8.48 -18.13
N THR A 48 6.44 9.01 -17.98
CA THR A 48 7.43 9.04 -19.05
C THR A 48 7.81 7.63 -19.49
N ALA A 49 8.13 6.73 -18.54
CA ALA A 49 8.48 5.34 -18.84
C ALA A 49 7.34 4.54 -19.48
N ILE A 50 6.09 4.80 -19.11
CA ILE A 50 4.90 4.18 -19.70
C ILE A 50 4.78 4.55 -21.19
N LEU A 51 4.98 5.83 -21.52
CA LEU A 51 4.95 6.31 -22.91
C LEU A 51 6.09 5.70 -23.73
N ASP A 52 7.30 5.66 -23.20
CA ASP A 52 8.46 5.05 -23.87
C ASP A 52 8.26 3.55 -24.11
N ALA A 53 7.52 2.87 -23.23
CA ALA A 53 7.14 1.47 -23.38
C ALA A 53 5.99 1.24 -24.38
N GLY A 54 5.41 2.31 -24.95
CA GLY A 54 4.31 2.24 -25.91
C GLY A 54 2.94 1.94 -25.29
N LEU A 55 2.80 2.12 -23.97
CA LEU A 55 1.52 1.97 -23.28
C LEU A 55 0.69 3.27 -23.37
N PRO A 56 -0.66 3.19 -23.28
CA PRO A 56 -1.51 4.36 -23.30
C PRO A 56 -1.19 5.37 -22.20
N SER A 57 -1.32 6.67 -22.51
CA SER A 57 -1.34 7.70 -21.48
C SER A 57 -2.50 7.46 -20.51
N GLY A 58 -2.31 7.82 -19.24
CA GLY A 58 -3.32 7.63 -18.21
C GLY A 58 -3.41 6.22 -17.62
N CYS A 59 -2.52 5.29 -17.99
CA CYS A 59 -2.42 4.01 -17.31
C CYS A 59 -2.05 4.17 -15.82
N VAL A 60 -1.30 5.22 -15.46
CA VAL A 60 -1.00 5.59 -14.08
C VAL A 60 -1.22 7.09 -13.91
N GLU A 61 -2.08 7.46 -12.97
CA GLU A 61 -2.42 8.85 -12.67
C GLU A 61 -2.27 9.16 -11.18
N LEU A 62 -1.75 10.34 -10.86
CA LEU A 62 -1.61 10.82 -9.48
C LEU A 62 -2.62 11.92 -9.19
N ILE A 63 -3.50 11.69 -8.22
CA ILE A 63 -4.39 12.72 -7.67
C ILE A 63 -3.61 13.52 -6.63
N THR A 64 -3.22 14.74 -6.99
CA THR A 64 -2.54 15.67 -6.07
C THR A 64 -3.55 16.40 -5.17
N ALA A 65 -3.08 16.94 -4.05
CA ALA A 65 -3.92 17.69 -3.12
C ALA A 65 -4.54 18.95 -3.74
N GLU A 66 -3.90 19.53 -4.76
CA GLU A 66 -4.37 20.70 -5.49
C GLU A 66 -5.68 20.44 -6.25
N HIS A 67 -6.00 19.17 -6.53
CA HIS A 67 -7.25 18.80 -7.20
C HIS A 67 -8.49 18.97 -6.31
N GLY A 68 -8.32 19.25 -5.01
CA GLY A 68 -9.44 19.38 -4.05
C GLY A 68 -10.25 18.11 -3.84
N THR A 69 -9.85 17.00 -4.48
CA THR A 69 -10.56 15.72 -4.45
C THR A 69 -10.35 15.05 -3.10
N SER A 70 -11.45 14.84 -2.37
CA SER A 70 -11.39 14.13 -1.11
C SER A 70 -11.20 12.63 -1.34
N ILE A 71 -10.74 11.92 -0.31
CA ILE A 71 -10.70 10.44 -0.33
C ILE A 71 -12.10 9.89 -0.67
N ARG A 72 -13.14 10.49 -0.10
CA ARG A 72 -14.53 10.10 -0.34
C ARG A 72 -14.89 10.19 -1.82
N ASP A 73 -14.60 11.32 -2.46
CA ASP A 73 -14.96 11.54 -3.86
C ASP A 73 -14.33 10.50 -4.78
N LEU A 74 -13.11 10.05 -4.46
CA LEU A 74 -12.43 8.98 -5.20
C LEU A 74 -13.06 7.61 -4.93
N VAL A 75 -13.20 7.20 -3.67
CA VAL A 75 -13.60 5.82 -3.32
C VAL A 75 -15.08 5.54 -3.59
N THR A 76 -15.88 6.56 -3.89
CA THR A 76 -17.30 6.40 -4.29
C THR A 76 -17.50 6.25 -5.80
N GLN A 77 -16.45 6.29 -6.62
CA GLN A 77 -16.53 6.16 -8.09
C GLN A 77 -16.63 4.69 -8.55
N GLU A 78 -17.63 3.93 -8.09
CA GLU A 78 -17.76 2.49 -8.39
C GLU A 78 -17.91 2.16 -9.88
N ASP A 79 -18.45 3.08 -10.67
CA ASP A 79 -18.58 2.91 -12.13
C ASP A 79 -17.20 2.86 -12.84
N TYR A 80 -16.16 3.40 -12.20
CA TYR A 80 -14.80 3.51 -12.77
C TYR A 80 -13.75 2.71 -11.98
N LEU A 81 -13.91 2.62 -10.65
CA LEU A 81 -13.02 1.88 -9.76
C LEU A 81 -13.52 0.47 -9.51
N SER A 82 -12.66 -0.50 -9.82
CA SER A 82 -12.93 -1.92 -9.62
C SER A 82 -12.43 -2.42 -8.26
N LEU A 83 -11.43 -1.76 -7.68
CA LEU A 83 -10.80 -2.11 -6.42
C LEU A 83 -10.13 -0.89 -5.81
N VAL A 84 -10.26 -0.72 -4.50
CA VAL A 84 -9.47 0.24 -3.72
C VAL A 84 -8.56 -0.51 -2.74
N ILE A 85 -7.30 -0.08 -2.67
CA ILE A 85 -6.27 -0.65 -1.80
C ILE A 85 -5.75 0.49 -0.90
N PRO A 86 -6.20 0.58 0.37
CA PRO A 86 -5.63 1.52 1.33
C PRO A 86 -4.37 0.95 2.00
N TYR A 87 -3.33 1.76 2.12
CA TYR A 87 -2.11 1.42 2.84
C TYR A 87 -1.68 2.57 3.76
N GLY A 88 -1.62 2.32 5.07
CA GLY A 88 -1.22 3.34 6.03
C GLY A 88 -1.79 3.06 7.40
N ARG A 89 -2.00 4.13 8.18
CA ARG A 89 -2.52 3.99 9.54
C ARG A 89 -3.93 3.39 9.56
N SER A 90 -4.27 2.73 10.65
CA SER A 90 -5.58 2.11 10.85
C SER A 90 -6.73 3.09 10.67
N SER A 91 -6.55 4.36 11.02
CA SER A 91 -7.55 5.43 10.80
C SER A 91 -7.87 5.64 9.31
N LEU A 92 -6.86 5.69 8.44
CA LEU A 92 -7.03 5.81 6.99
C LEU A 92 -7.74 4.59 6.43
N ILE A 93 -7.27 3.39 6.79
CA ILE A 93 -7.87 2.13 6.30
C ILE A 93 -9.35 2.09 6.69
N GLN A 94 -9.69 2.39 7.94
CA GLN A 94 -11.08 2.42 8.42
C GLN A 94 -11.90 3.53 7.76
N GLN A 95 -11.30 4.67 7.44
CA GLN A 95 -11.97 5.72 6.68
C GLN A 95 -12.34 5.23 5.28
N VAL A 96 -11.39 4.65 4.55
CA VAL A 96 -11.61 4.12 3.19
C VAL A 96 -12.65 3.01 3.19
N VAL A 97 -12.52 2.02 4.10
CA VAL A 97 -13.47 0.91 4.22
C VAL A 97 -14.90 1.39 4.49
N ARG A 98 -15.08 2.47 5.28
CA ARG A 98 -16.42 3.01 5.58
C ARG A 98 -17.03 3.82 4.43
N GLN A 99 -16.20 4.41 3.57
CA GLN A 99 -16.64 5.35 2.54
C GLN A 99 -16.72 4.72 1.15
N ALA A 100 -15.94 3.67 0.88
CA ALA A 100 -15.84 3.06 -0.43
C ALA A 100 -17.12 2.34 -0.84
N THR A 101 -17.53 2.53 -2.09
CA THR A 101 -18.65 1.80 -2.71
C THR A 101 -18.16 0.58 -3.48
N CYS A 102 -16.93 0.62 -4.02
CA CYS A 102 -16.29 -0.52 -4.66
C CYS A 102 -15.61 -1.47 -3.63
N PRO A 103 -15.22 -2.70 -4.03
CA PRO A 103 -14.46 -3.62 -3.17
C PRO A 103 -13.17 -2.99 -2.62
N VAL A 104 -12.85 -3.31 -1.36
CA VAL A 104 -11.65 -2.80 -0.68
C VAL A 104 -10.74 -3.96 -0.26
N LEU A 105 -9.49 -3.94 -0.74
CA LEU A 105 -8.43 -4.83 -0.27
C LEU A 105 -7.66 -4.16 0.87
N LYS A 106 -8.14 -4.34 2.09
CA LYS A 106 -7.53 -3.77 3.30
C LYS A 106 -6.32 -4.60 3.77
N SER A 107 -5.27 -3.93 4.24
CA SER A 107 -4.28 -4.57 5.09
C SER A 107 -4.85 -4.76 6.50
N ALA A 108 -4.37 -5.79 7.19
CA ALA A 108 -4.68 -6.05 8.60
C ALA A 108 -3.50 -5.64 9.46
N MET A 109 -3.77 -5.23 10.70
CA MET A 109 -2.72 -5.15 11.71
C MET A 109 -2.30 -6.56 12.12
N GLY A 110 -1.00 -6.82 12.20
CA GLY A 110 -0.51 -8.05 12.78
C GLY A 110 -0.43 -7.95 14.30
N ASN A 111 -0.81 -9.03 14.95
CA ASN A 111 -0.52 -9.32 16.34
C ASN A 111 0.00 -10.77 16.33
N CYS A 112 1.27 -10.91 15.95
CA CYS A 112 1.84 -12.21 15.61
C CYS A 112 2.41 -12.91 16.86
N TYR A 113 2.20 -14.22 16.93
CA TYR A 113 2.62 -15.05 18.04
C TYR A 113 3.60 -16.12 17.55
N LEU A 114 4.67 -16.32 18.31
CA LEU A 114 5.56 -17.47 18.19
C LEU A 114 5.27 -18.44 19.33
N TYR A 115 4.96 -19.69 19.04
CA TYR A 115 4.83 -20.74 20.04
C TYR A 115 6.11 -21.56 20.14
N TRP A 116 6.74 -21.55 21.32
CA TRP A 116 7.91 -22.36 21.63
C TRP A 116 7.47 -23.73 22.15
N SER A 117 7.45 -24.71 21.25
CA SER A 117 7.14 -26.10 21.62
C SER A 117 8.20 -26.71 22.55
N LEU A 118 7.81 -27.75 23.32
CA LEU A 118 8.69 -28.51 24.21
C LEU A 118 10.00 -29.01 23.56
N ASN A 119 9.97 -29.28 22.24
CA ASN A 119 11.13 -29.79 21.50
C ASN A 119 11.90 -28.67 20.76
N GLY A 120 11.51 -27.40 20.94
CA GLY A 120 12.13 -26.27 20.26
C GLY A 120 13.48 -25.89 20.87
N SER A 121 14.47 -25.64 20.02
CA SER A 121 15.76 -25.10 20.45
C SER A 121 15.64 -23.62 20.82
N LEU A 122 16.22 -23.24 21.97
CA LEU A 122 16.34 -21.84 22.39
C LEU A 122 17.05 -20.98 21.33
N GLU A 123 18.09 -21.51 20.68
CA GLU A 123 18.86 -20.75 19.69
C GLU A 123 18.00 -20.42 18.45
N MET A 124 17.17 -21.38 18.01
CA MET A 124 16.25 -21.16 16.89
C MET A 124 15.19 -20.12 17.23
N VAL A 125 14.59 -20.21 18.42
CA VAL A 125 13.58 -19.25 18.89
C VAL A 125 14.18 -17.84 18.98
N ARG A 126 15.39 -17.72 19.54
CA ARG A 126 16.10 -16.43 19.60
C ARG A 126 16.35 -15.86 18.21
N TRP A 127 16.82 -16.68 17.26
CA TRP A 127 17.07 -16.23 15.89
C TRP A 127 15.78 -15.74 15.23
N MET A 128 14.68 -16.51 15.30
CA MET A 128 13.39 -16.13 14.72
C MET A 128 12.86 -14.80 15.27
N VAL A 129 12.97 -14.58 16.58
CA VAL A 129 12.55 -13.32 17.20
C VAL A 129 13.35 -12.15 16.62
N LEU A 130 14.67 -12.27 16.54
CA LEU A 130 15.52 -11.19 16.02
C LEU A 130 15.28 -10.93 14.53
N ASP A 131 15.21 -11.99 13.72
CA ASP A 131 14.97 -11.93 12.27
C ASP A 131 13.63 -11.26 11.95
N SER A 132 12.60 -11.51 12.76
CA SER A 132 11.27 -10.91 12.56
C SER A 132 11.23 -9.38 12.69
N HIS A 133 12.29 -8.77 13.24
CA HIS A 133 12.43 -7.32 13.46
C HIS A 133 13.61 -6.72 12.66
N GLU A 134 14.16 -7.43 11.65
CA GLU A 134 15.36 -6.96 10.94
C GLU A 134 15.08 -5.82 9.93
N SER A 135 13.82 -5.55 9.58
CA SER A 135 13.48 -4.48 8.65
C SER A 135 13.21 -3.13 9.33
N GLU A 136 13.53 -2.04 8.64
CA GLU A 136 13.16 -0.68 9.04
C GLU A 136 12.28 -0.03 7.97
N PRO A 137 11.03 0.38 8.29
CA PRO A 137 10.36 0.23 9.58
C PRO A 137 10.02 -1.24 9.91
N ASP A 138 9.73 -1.48 11.19
CA ASP A 138 9.35 -2.80 11.71
C ASP A 138 8.13 -3.35 10.94
N PRO A 139 8.15 -4.61 10.48
CA PRO A 139 7.12 -5.09 9.58
C PRO A 139 5.87 -5.49 10.35
N VAL A 140 4.71 -5.39 9.71
CA VAL A 140 3.41 -5.70 10.36
C VAL A 140 3.29 -7.16 10.81
N ASN A 141 4.19 -8.05 10.39
CA ASN A 141 4.22 -9.47 10.73
C ASN A 141 5.34 -9.84 11.73
N ALA A 142 6.01 -8.85 12.33
CA ALA A 142 7.02 -9.07 13.36
C ALA A 142 6.46 -9.82 14.58
N ILE A 143 7.30 -10.59 15.28
CA ILE A 143 6.85 -11.43 16.40
C ILE A 143 6.63 -10.57 17.65
N GLU A 144 5.37 -10.40 18.03
CA GLU A 144 4.97 -9.57 19.17
C GLU A 144 4.96 -10.34 20.50
N LYS A 145 4.62 -11.64 20.45
CA LYS A 145 4.39 -12.46 21.65
C LYS A 145 5.00 -13.84 21.48
N VAL A 146 5.73 -14.28 22.48
CA VAL A 146 6.24 -15.65 22.56
C VAL A 146 5.45 -16.41 23.62
N LEU A 147 4.84 -17.51 23.21
CA LEU A 147 4.14 -18.46 24.07
C LEU A 147 5.10 -19.60 24.41
N VAL A 148 5.35 -19.83 25.70
CA VAL A 148 6.25 -20.86 26.22
C VAL A 148 5.46 -21.90 26.98
#